data_AF-A0A2N9NB73-F1
#
_entry.id   AF-A0A2N9NB73-F1
#
_cell.length_a   1.000
_cell.length_b   1.000
_cell.length_c   1.000
_cell.angle_alpha   90.00
_cell.angle_beta   90.00
_cell.angle_gamma   90.00
#
_symmetry.space_group_name_H-M   'P 1'
#
loop_
_entity.id
_entity.type
_entity.pdbx_description
1 polymer ?
#
loop_
_entity_poly.entity_id
_entity_poly.type
_entity_poly.pdbx_seq_one_letter_code
_entity_poly.pdbx_strand_id
1 'polypeptide(L)'
;MTRDVHQQAREWIALTGTALTGKDGLSDAQQSQLQAHLRECDSCREYAEATTQVIRSLRSVPLAATPALVRRTQARVRQHAQLLRQHKERLWMVGIACAGIGFSAAVTIPIMWRIFSWMGSWAGVSNPVWETGFGIFVIVPALLVSVLLLARGTHLTDDASRWHY
;
A
#
# COMPACT_ATOMS: atom_id res chain seq x y z
N MET A 1 45.89 10.84 15.07
CA MET A 1 44.57 10.21 14.83
C MET A 1 43.65 11.02 13.90
N THR A 2 43.97 12.28 13.54
CA THR A 2 43.12 13.11 12.65
C THR A 2 43.16 12.72 11.16
N ARG A 3 44.18 11.98 10.72
CA ARG A 3 44.31 11.55 9.31
C ARG A 3 43.22 10.56 8.90
N ASP A 4 42.78 9.73 9.84
CA ASP A 4 41.77 8.68 9.65
C ASP A 4 40.36 9.28 9.45
N VAL A 5 39.99 10.26 10.29
CA VAL A 5 38.68 10.94 10.19
C VAL A 5 38.51 11.73 8.89
N HIS A 6 39.57 12.30 8.32
CA HIS A 6 39.51 12.99 7.02
C HIS A 6 39.40 12.01 5.85
N GLN A 7 40.00 10.82 5.93
CA GLN A 7 39.83 9.79 4.90
C GLN A 7 38.40 9.25 4.91
N GLN A 8 37.87 8.95 6.09
CA GLN A 8 36.49 8.51 6.27
C GLN A 8 35.48 9.56 5.76
N ALA A 9 35.71 10.84 6.04
CA ALA A 9 34.86 11.91 5.51
C ALA A 9 34.87 11.99 3.98
N ARG A 10 36.03 11.74 3.33
CA ARG A 10 36.14 11.72 1.86
C ARG A 10 35.41 10.52 1.24
N GLU A 11 35.48 9.35 1.87
CA GLU A 11 34.72 8.17 1.45
C GLU A 11 33.22 8.42 1.50
N TRP A 12 32.74 9.05 2.58
CA TRP A 12 31.34 9.44 2.72
C TRP A 12 30.89 10.49 1.69
N ILE A 13 31.74 11.45 1.33
CA ILE A 13 31.47 12.42 0.26
C ILE A 13 31.34 11.70 -1.10
N ALA A 14 32.21 10.73 -1.39
CA ALA A 14 32.15 9.94 -2.63
C ALA A 14 30.85 9.12 -2.72
N LEU A 15 30.46 8.46 -1.61
CA LEU A 15 29.22 7.68 -1.52
C LEU A 15 27.96 8.54 -1.63
N THR A 16 28.00 9.78 -1.11
CA THR A 16 26.89 10.74 -1.26
C THR A 16 26.70 11.14 -2.73
N GLY A 17 27.79 11.24 -3.49
CA GLY A 17 27.74 11.45 -4.94
C GLY A 17 27.04 10.32 -5.70
N THR A 18 27.23 9.06 -5.26
CA THR A 18 26.59 7.86 -5.85
C THR A 18 25.17 7.61 -5.34
N ALA A 19 24.78 8.17 -4.19
CA ALA A 19 23.42 8.11 -3.68
C ALA A 19 22.40 8.70 -4.67
N LEU A 20 22.82 9.67 -5.48
CA LEU A 20 22.01 10.27 -6.56
C LEU A 20 21.70 9.30 -7.72
N THR A 21 22.44 8.19 -7.83
CA THR A 21 22.17 7.08 -8.75
C THR A 21 21.38 5.92 -8.12
N GLY A 22 20.92 6.09 -6.87
CA GLY A 22 19.72 5.42 -6.35
C GLY A 22 19.90 4.03 -5.74
N LYS A 23 21.12 3.59 -5.40
CA LYS A 23 21.28 2.27 -4.77
C LYS A 23 22.00 2.27 -3.42
N ASP A 24 22.98 3.14 -3.21
CA ASP A 24 23.81 3.13 -1.99
C ASP A 24 23.88 4.54 -1.39
N GLY A 25 22.81 4.95 -0.70
CA GLY A 25 22.77 6.19 0.06
C GLY A 25 23.35 6.03 1.47
N LEU A 26 23.98 7.08 2.00
CA LEU A 26 24.43 7.09 3.39
C LEU A 26 23.23 6.98 4.34
N SER A 27 23.43 6.33 5.48
CA SER A 27 22.44 6.37 6.57
C SER A 27 22.33 7.79 7.15
N ASP A 28 21.15 8.15 7.67
CA ASP A 28 20.89 9.47 8.27
C ASP A 28 21.90 9.83 9.37
N ALA A 29 22.33 8.83 10.14
CA ALA A 29 23.35 8.98 11.18
C ALA A 29 24.70 9.41 10.60
N GLN A 30 25.18 8.73 9.55
CA GLN A 30 26.43 9.07 8.86
C GLN A 30 26.37 10.44 8.21
N GLN A 31 25.21 10.81 7.65
CA GLN A 31 25.01 12.14 7.06
C GLN A 31 25.13 13.26 8.10
N SER A 32 24.53 13.09 9.28
CA SER A 32 24.62 14.10 10.35
C SER A 32 26.04 14.26 10.90
N GLN A 33 26.78 13.15 11.04
CA GLN A 33 28.18 13.17 11.47
C GLN A 33 29.10 13.82 10.43
N LEU A 34 28.89 13.53 9.14
CA LEU A 34 29.62 14.19 8.06
C LEU A 34 29.36 15.70 8.06
N GLN A 35 28.09 16.13 8.21
CA GLN A 35 27.76 17.56 8.26
C GLN A 35 28.41 18.28 9.44
N ALA A 36 28.48 17.63 10.62
CA ALA A 36 29.18 18.19 11.76
C ALA A 36 30.68 18.37 11.45
N HIS A 37 31.32 17.36 10.85
CA HIS A 37 32.74 17.43 10.47
C HIS A 37 33.02 18.51 9.40
N LEU A 38 32.14 18.69 8.41
CA LEU A 38 32.29 19.71 7.36
C LEU A 38 32.18 21.15 7.88
N ARG A 39 31.53 21.37 9.04
CA ARG A 39 31.49 22.69 9.68
C ARG A 39 32.82 23.03 10.37
N GLU A 40 33.56 22.02 10.80
CA GLU A 40 34.80 22.18 11.55
C GLU A 40 36.06 22.13 10.67
N CYS A 41 36.00 21.43 9.53
CA CYS A 41 37.15 21.24 8.64
C CYS A 41 36.97 21.88 7.25
N ASP A 42 37.71 22.97 7.01
CA ASP A 42 37.70 23.69 5.73
C ASP A 42 38.17 22.83 4.54
N SER A 43 39.21 22.01 4.73
CA SER A 43 39.75 21.18 3.64
C SER A 43 38.77 20.11 3.13
N CYS A 44 37.93 19.58 4.03
CA CYS A 44 36.88 18.63 3.66
C CYS A 44 35.70 19.33 3.00
N ARG A 45 35.40 20.58 3.39
CA ARG A 45 34.37 21.40 2.75
C ARG A 45 34.73 21.74 1.31
N GLU A 46 35.95 22.21 1.05
CA GLU A 46 36.43 22.49 -0.31
C GLU A 46 36.37 21.25 -1.21
N TYR A 47 36.75 20.09 -0.68
CA TYR A 47 36.67 18.82 -1.40
C TYR A 47 35.21 18.43 -1.74
N ALA A 48 34.27 18.62 -0.82
CA ALA A 48 32.85 18.35 -1.05
C ALA A 48 32.25 19.29 -2.12
N GLU A 49 32.61 20.57 -2.09
CA GLU A 49 32.18 21.56 -3.07
C GLU A 49 32.71 21.27 -4.48
N ALA A 50 34.01 20.95 -4.60
CA ALA A 50 34.63 20.57 -5.87
C ALA A 50 33.96 19.31 -6.46
N THR A 51 33.71 18.30 -5.64
CA THR A 51 33.03 17.06 -6.05
C THR A 51 31.60 17.35 -6.53
N THR A 52 30.87 18.20 -5.81
CA THR A 52 29.50 18.61 -6.18
C THR A 52 29.49 19.38 -7.50
N GLN A 53 30.48 20.24 -7.74
CA GLN A 53 30.60 20.98 -9.00
C GLN A 53 30.88 20.06 -10.19
N VAL A 54 31.74 19.05 -10.03
CA VAL A 54 32.01 18.02 -11.06
C VAL A 54 30.76 17.19 -11.34
N ILE A 55 30.03 16.75 -10.32
CA ILE A 55 28.76 16.01 -10.51
C ILE A 55 27.74 16.88 -11.25
N ARG A 56 27.66 18.17 -10.91
CA ARG A 56 26.76 19.12 -11.57
C ARG A 56 27.13 19.34 -13.03
N SER A 57 28.41 19.47 -13.36
CA SER A 57 28.85 19.60 -14.75
C SER A 57 28.59 18.32 -15.54
N LEU A 58 28.81 17.15 -14.96
CA LEU A 58 28.46 15.87 -15.58
C LEU A 58 26.95 15.72 -15.80
N ARG A 59 26.10 16.12 -14.84
CA ARG A 59 24.64 16.11 -15.00
C ARG A 59 24.14 17.13 -16.03
N SER A 60 24.89 18.22 -16.25
CA SER A 60 24.60 19.21 -17.29
C SER A 60 24.91 18.73 -18.71
N VAL A 61 25.53 17.56 -18.86
CA VAL A 61 25.58 16.81 -20.12
C VAL A 61 24.37 15.89 -20.14
N PRO A 62 23.20 16.33 -20.63
CA PRO A 62 22.04 15.46 -20.73
C PRO A 62 22.41 14.33 -21.68
N LEU A 63 22.50 13.11 -21.15
CA LEU A 63 22.22 11.91 -21.92
C LEU A 63 20.80 12.08 -22.43
N ALA A 64 20.66 12.68 -23.62
CA ALA A 64 19.40 12.99 -24.23
C ALA A 64 18.59 11.69 -24.29
N ALA A 65 17.61 11.56 -23.39
CA ALA A 65 16.67 10.46 -23.46
C ALA A 65 16.03 10.57 -24.83
N THR A 66 16.37 9.62 -25.71
CA THR A 66 15.88 9.66 -27.08
C THR A 66 14.35 9.74 -27.01
N PRO A 67 13.70 10.55 -27.87
CA PRO A 67 12.25 10.69 -27.86
C PRO A 67 11.51 9.35 -27.98
N ALA A 68 12.17 8.32 -28.53
CA ALA A 68 11.73 6.93 -28.54
C ALA A 68 11.66 6.30 -27.14
N LEU A 69 12.62 6.56 -26.26
CA LEU A 69 12.62 6.08 -24.87
C LEU A 69 11.51 6.76 -24.06
N VAL A 70 11.32 8.06 -24.24
CA VAL A 70 10.25 8.84 -23.59
C VAL A 70 8.86 8.35 -24.02
N ARG A 71 8.67 8.05 -25.31
CA ARG A 71 7.42 7.45 -25.81
C ARG A 71 7.17 6.07 -25.22
N ARG A 72 8.21 5.23 -25.07
CA ARG A 72 8.09 3.89 -24.46
C ARG A 72 7.75 3.96 -22.96
N THR A 73 8.33 4.89 -22.21
CA THR A 73 7.97 5.09 -20.79
C THR A 73 6.57 5.67 -20.64
N GLN A 74 6.19 6.66 -21.45
CA GLN A 74 4.82 7.19 -21.44
C GLN A 74 3.78 6.12 -21.77
N ALA A 75 4.07 5.22 -22.72
CA ALA A 75 3.19 4.11 -23.04
C ALA A 75 3.01 3.15 -21.85
N ARG A 76 4.08 2.78 -21.15
CA ARG A 76 4.00 1.94 -19.94
C ARG A 76 3.24 2.61 -18.79
N VAL A 77 3.49 3.90 -18.56
CA VAL A 77 2.79 4.66 -17.51
C VAL A 77 1.29 4.74 -17.82
N ARG A 78 0.91 4.96 -19.08
CA ARG A 78 -0.50 4.96 -19.50
C ARG A 78 -1.15 3.59 -19.33
N GLN A 79 -0.45 2.51 -19.67
CA GLN A 79 -0.94 1.15 -19.43
C GLN A 79 -1.15 0.87 -17.94
N HIS A 80 -0.19 1.24 -17.08
CA HIS A 80 -0.34 1.08 -15.62
C HIS A 80 -1.47 1.93 -15.07
N ALA A 81 -1.64 3.16 -15.55
CA ALA A 81 -2.74 4.03 -15.15
C ALA A 81 -4.11 3.50 -15.59
N GLN A 82 -4.20 2.75 -16.69
CA GLN A 82 -5.44 2.11 -17.13
C GLN A 82 -5.79 0.89 -16.27
N LEU A 83 -4.81 0.04 -15.96
CA LEU A 83 -4.99 -1.10 -15.07
C LEU A 83 -5.43 -0.66 -13.66
N LEU A 84 -4.84 0.42 -13.13
CA LEU A 84 -5.25 0.99 -11.84
C LEU A 84 -6.70 1.50 -11.85
N ARG A 85 -7.16 2.10 -12.96
CA ARG A 85 -8.55 2.58 -13.07
C ARG A 85 -9.55 1.43 -13.09
N GLN A 86 -9.27 0.38 -13.86
CA GLN A 86 -10.14 -0.80 -13.95
C GLN A 86 -10.28 -1.52 -12.60
N HIS A 87 -9.19 -1.67 -11.85
CA HIS A 87 -9.26 -2.23 -10.50
C HIS A 87 -10.06 -1.35 -9.54
N LYS A 88 -9.89 -0.02 -9.62
CA LYS A 88 -10.61 0.91 -8.75
C LYS A 88 -12.11 0.91 -9.00
N GLU A 89 -12.55 0.82 -10.25
CA GLU A 89 -13.98 0.73 -10.59
C GLU A 89 -14.61 -0.57 -10.05
N ARG A 90 -13.94 -1.72 -10.22
CA ARG A 90 -14.42 -3.00 -9.66
C ARG A 90 -14.51 -2.97 -8.14
N LEU A 91 -13.48 -2.45 -7.47
CA LEU A 91 -13.45 -2.34 -6.01
C LEU A 91 -14.51 -1.37 -5.48
N TRP A 92 -14.83 -0.32 -6.23
CA TRP A 92 -15.87 0.63 -5.84
C TRP A 92 -17.27 0.00 -5.91
N MET A 93 -17.57 -0.77 -6.96
CA MET A 93 -18.83 -1.53 -7.06
C MET A 93 -18.97 -2.56 -5.94
N VAL A 94 -17.90 -3.30 -5.64
CA VAL A 94 -17.87 -4.27 -4.53
C VAL A 94 -18.02 -3.57 -3.18
N GLY A 95 -17.38 -2.41 -3.01
CA GLY A 95 -17.49 -1.58 -1.81
C GLY A 95 -18.92 -1.10 -1.56
N ILE A 96 -19.61 -0.62 -2.60
CA ILE A 96 -21.01 -0.18 -2.51
C ILE A 96 -21.93 -1.36 -2.22
N ALA A 97 -21.74 -2.50 -2.89
CA ALA A 97 -22.53 -3.69 -2.63
C ALA A 97 -22.36 -4.16 -1.17
N CYS A 98 -21.13 -4.19 -0.67
CA CYS A 98 -20.83 -4.57 0.70
C CYS A 98 -21.41 -3.57 1.72
N ALA A 99 -21.28 -2.27 1.47
CA ALA A 99 -21.89 -1.23 2.30
C ALA A 99 -23.41 -1.32 2.30
N GLY A 100 -24.04 -1.60 1.15
CA GLY A 100 -25.49 -1.80 1.03
C GLY A 100 -25.97 -3.02 1.81
N ILE A 101 -25.29 -4.15 1.69
CA ILE A 101 -25.61 -5.37 2.45
C ILE A 101 -25.42 -5.13 3.95
N GLY A 102 -24.30 -4.53 4.35
CA GLY A 102 -24.02 -4.20 5.75
C GLY A 102 -25.05 -3.24 6.34
N PHE A 103 -25.45 -2.21 5.60
CA PHE A 103 -26.49 -1.27 6.00
C PHE A 103 -27.85 -1.95 6.11
N SER A 104 -28.19 -2.80 5.15
CA SER A 104 -29.44 -3.58 5.20
C SER A 104 -29.48 -4.48 6.44
N ALA A 105 -28.40 -5.21 6.74
CA ALA A 105 -28.32 -6.05 7.92
C ALA A 105 -28.40 -5.23 9.22
N ALA A 106 -27.69 -4.10 9.29
CA ALA A 106 -27.71 -3.19 10.44
C ALA A 106 -29.09 -2.60 10.71
N VAL A 107 -29.93 -2.44 9.68
CA VAL A 107 -31.31 -1.95 9.80
C VAL A 107 -32.30 -3.08 10.06
N THR A 108 -32.13 -4.24 9.41
CA THR A 108 -33.04 -5.38 9.56
C THR A 108 -32.95 -5.99 10.96
N ILE A 109 -31.76 -6.10 11.56
CA ILE A 109 -31.57 -6.68 12.90
C ILE A 109 -32.40 -5.96 13.98
N PRO A 110 -32.31 -4.62 14.16
CA PRO A 110 -33.08 -3.92 15.19
C PRO A 110 -34.58 -3.86 14.86
N ILE A 111 -34.97 -3.79 13.59
CA ILE A 111 -36.39 -3.85 13.19
C ILE A 111 -36.97 -5.21 13.54
N MET A 112 -36.24 -6.29 13.24
CA MET A 112 -36.70 -7.65 13.52
C MET A 112 -36.75 -7.87 15.04
N TRP A 113 -35.78 -7.36 15.80
CA TRP A 113 -35.86 -7.36 17.28
C TRP A 113 -37.12 -6.65 17.80
N ARG A 114 -37.50 -5.52 17.19
CA ARG A 114 -38.65 -4.71 17.64
C ARG A 114 -40.00 -5.33 17.29
N ILE A 115 -40.16 -5.88 16.09
CA ILE A 115 -41.36 -6.63 15.70
C ILE A 115 -41.54 -7.86 16.57
N PHE A 116 -40.43 -8.52 16.86
CA PHE A 116 -40.48 -9.85 17.43
C PHE A 116 -40.59 -9.75 18.96
N SER A 117 -39.96 -8.77 19.64
CA SER A 117 -40.25 -8.45 21.06
C SER A 117 -41.70 -8.04 21.31
N TRP A 118 -42.33 -7.37 20.35
CA TRP A 118 -43.76 -7.10 20.36
C TRP A 118 -44.61 -8.38 20.22
N MET A 119 -44.16 -9.36 19.44
CA MET A 119 -44.83 -10.66 19.32
C MET A 119 -44.59 -11.56 20.54
N GLY A 120 -43.42 -11.46 21.18
CA GLY A 120 -43.07 -12.20 22.41
C GLY A 120 -43.91 -11.76 23.62
N SER A 121 -44.22 -10.46 23.73
CA SER A 121 -45.13 -9.96 24.77
C SER A 121 -46.57 -10.44 24.57
N TRP A 122 -47.00 -10.66 23.32
CA TRP A 122 -48.29 -11.27 23.00
C TRP A 122 -48.35 -12.78 23.27
N ALA A 123 -47.22 -13.50 23.14
CA ALA A 123 -47.18 -14.95 23.24
C ALA A 123 -46.94 -15.49 24.66
N GLY A 124 -46.50 -14.66 25.63
CA GLY A 124 -46.32 -15.07 27.03
C GLY A 124 -45.23 -16.14 27.27
N VAL A 125 -44.35 -16.36 26.29
CA VAL A 125 -43.27 -17.37 26.32
C VAL A 125 -42.01 -16.78 26.97
N SER A 126 -41.27 -17.58 27.75
CA SER A 126 -40.08 -17.10 28.47
C SER A 126 -38.93 -16.68 27.53
N ASN A 127 -38.30 -15.55 27.85
CA ASN A 127 -37.24 -14.87 27.10
C ASN A 127 -36.10 -15.76 26.52
N PRO A 128 -35.54 -16.76 27.24
CA PRO A 128 -34.29 -17.42 26.81
C PRO A 128 -34.45 -18.44 25.66
N VAL A 129 -35.58 -19.17 25.58
CA VAL A 129 -35.84 -20.09 24.45
C VAL A 129 -35.93 -19.31 23.14
N TRP A 130 -36.43 -18.10 23.26
CA TRP A 130 -36.73 -17.23 22.14
C TRP A 130 -35.47 -16.54 21.61
N GLU A 131 -34.61 -16.05 22.51
CA GLU A 131 -33.29 -15.47 22.18
C GLU A 131 -32.40 -16.48 21.42
N THR A 132 -32.51 -17.76 21.78
CA THR A 132 -31.80 -18.87 21.12
C THR A 132 -32.30 -19.12 19.69
N GLY A 133 -33.63 -19.06 19.47
CA GLY A 133 -34.23 -19.22 18.14
C GLY A 133 -33.81 -18.12 17.16
N PHE A 134 -33.68 -16.89 17.65
CA PHE A 134 -33.23 -15.76 16.85
C PHE A 134 -31.75 -15.89 16.46
N GLY A 135 -30.89 -16.30 17.39
CA GLY A 135 -29.48 -16.56 17.12
C GLY A 135 -29.29 -17.57 15.98
N ILE A 136 -30.04 -18.66 16.02
CA ILE A 136 -29.99 -19.70 14.96
C ILE A 136 -30.48 -19.15 13.62
N PHE A 137 -31.59 -18.40 13.60
CA PHE A 137 -32.14 -17.84 12.36
C PHE A 137 -31.21 -16.84 11.68
N VAL A 138 -30.40 -16.10 12.44
CA VAL A 138 -29.42 -15.15 11.89
C VAL A 138 -28.12 -15.84 11.46
N ILE A 139 -27.64 -16.82 12.23
CA ILE A 139 -26.35 -17.48 11.98
C ILE A 139 -26.42 -18.42 10.77
N VAL A 140 -27.51 -19.17 10.60
CA VAL A 140 -27.68 -20.15 9.51
C VAL A 140 -27.54 -19.53 8.11
N PRO A 141 -28.23 -18.43 7.75
CA PRO A 141 -28.06 -17.81 6.44
C PRO A 141 -26.67 -17.19 6.25
N ALA A 142 -26.04 -16.65 7.30
CA ALA A 142 -24.67 -16.14 7.22
C ALA A 142 -23.64 -17.27 6.92
N LEU A 143 -23.83 -18.44 7.53
CA LEU A 143 -23.05 -19.63 7.23
C LEU A 143 -23.28 -20.13 5.80
N LEU A 144 -24.54 -20.18 5.35
CA LEU A 144 -24.88 -20.56 3.98
C LEU A 144 -24.21 -19.65 2.95
N VAL A 145 -24.28 -18.33 3.14
CA VAL A 145 -23.62 -17.37 2.25
C VAL A 145 -22.10 -17.57 2.28
N SER A 146 -21.49 -17.75 3.46
CA SER A 146 -20.05 -17.97 3.58
C SER A 146 -19.58 -19.23 2.85
N VAL A 147 -20.31 -20.33 2.98
CA VAL A 147 -20.03 -21.59 2.26
C VAL A 147 -20.20 -21.41 0.75
N LEU A 148 -21.25 -20.72 0.30
CA LEU A 148 -21.50 -20.48 -1.12
C LEU A 148 -20.43 -19.58 -1.75
N LEU A 149 -19.93 -18.62 -0.98
CA LEU A 149 -18.85 -17.71 -1.38
C LEU A 149 -17.51 -18.45 -1.44
N LEU A 150 -17.23 -19.36 -0.50
CA LEU A 150 -16.08 -20.27 -0.57
C LEU A 150 -16.15 -21.17 -1.81
N ALA A 151 -17.31 -21.78 -2.07
CA ALA A 151 -17.50 -22.65 -3.23
C ALA A 151 -17.35 -21.89 -4.56
N ARG A 152 -17.81 -20.65 -4.65
CA ARG A 152 -17.59 -19.80 -5.83
C ARG A 152 -16.13 -19.33 -5.95
N GLY A 153 -15.49 -19.05 -4.83
CA GLY A 153 -14.07 -18.68 -4.76
C GLY A 153 -13.14 -19.80 -5.24
N THR A 154 -13.42 -21.05 -4.86
CA THR A 154 -12.66 -22.21 -5.35
C THR A 154 -12.87 -22.43 -6.85
N HIS A 155 -14.09 -22.26 -7.37
CA HIS A 155 -14.35 -22.33 -8.81
C HIS A 155 -13.60 -21.27 -9.63
N LEU A 156 -13.50 -20.02 -9.13
CA LEU A 156 -12.72 -18.96 -9.80
C LEU A 156 -11.21 -19.22 -9.76
N THR A 157 -10.73 -19.89 -8.72
CA THR A 157 -9.31 -20.24 -8.57
C THR A 157 -8.93 -21.43 -9.48
N ASP A 158 -9.85 -22.37 -9.67
CA ASP A 158 -9.67 -23.52 -10.56
C ASP A 158 -9.59 -23.10 -12.04
N ASP A 159 -10.46 -22.20 -12.50
CA ASP A 159 -10.42 -21.71 -13.89
C ASP A 159 -9.15 -20.89 -14.18
N ALA A 160 -8.61 -20.16 -13.20
CA ALA A 160 -7.35 -19.43 -13.36
C ALA A 160 -6.14 -20.36 -13.50
N SER A 161 -6.17 -21.55 -12.89
CA SER A 161 -5.10 -22.55 -13.01
C SER A 161 -5.09 -23.30 -14.34
N ARG A 162 -6.22 -23.34 -15.06
CA ARG A 162 -6.38 -24.06 -16.33
C ARG A 162 -5.72 -23.38 -17.54
N TRP A 163 -5.41 -22.08 -17.45
CA TRP A 163 -4.80 -21.32 -18.56
C TRP A 163 -3.26 -21.23 -18.49
N HIS A 164 -2.63 -21.94 -17.55
CA HIS A 164 -1.19 -21.92 -17.32
C HIS A 164 -0.44 -23.17 -17.83
N TYR A 165 -1.03 -23.93 -18.76
CA TYR A 165 -0.35 -25.02 -19.51
C TYR A 165 -0.41 -24.78 -21.01
#